data_AF-A0A1T3NVY6-F1
#
_entry.id   AF-A0A1T3NVY6-F1
#
_cell.length_a   1.000
_cell.length_b   1.000
_cell.length_c   1.000
_cell.angle_alpha   90.00
_cell.angle_beta   90.00
_cell.angle_gamma   90.00
#
_symmetry.space_group_name_H-M   'P 1'
#
loop_
_entity.id
_entity.type
_entity.pdbx_description
1 polymer ?
#
loop_
_entity_poly.entity_id
_entity_poly.type
_entity_poly.pdbx_seq_one_letter_code
_entity_poly.pdbx_strand_id
1 'polypeptide(L)'
;MRYTRRSVVNLAPAEPGWDVEVTRSGEEPVLCPVIGWAIVVQDTSAEGLTETAIEPAFVYDGAVYTPAELAHSIGELDYQIIEPEE
;
A
#
# COMPACT_ATOMS: atom_id res chain seq x y z
N MET A 1 4.23 14.72 -17.98
CA MET A 1 3.94 14.91 -16.54
C MET A 1 4.99 14.14 -15.76
N ARG A 2 5.54 14.71 -14.68
CA ARG A 2 6.51 14.01 -13.82
C ARG A 2 5.73 13.47 -12.62
N TYR A 3 5.70 12.16 -12.45
CA TYR A 3 5.07 11.56 -11.28
C TYR A 3 5.98 11.75 -10.06
N THR A 4 5.38 12.05 -8.91
CA THR A 4 6.11 12.11 -7.65
C THR A 4 6.13 10.73 -7.02
N ARG A 5 7.19 10.40 -6.29
CA ARG A 5 7.27 9.18 -5.48
C ARG A 5 6.02 9.05 -4.59
N ARG A 6 5.51 7.82 -4.48
CA ARG A 6 4.25 7.44 -3.80
C ARG A 6 2.95 7.87 -4.49
N SER A 7 3.02 8.45 -5.68
CA SER A 7 1.79 8.69 -6.45
C SER A 7 1.15 7.37 -6.84
N VAL A 8 -0.16 7.24 -6.59
CA VAL A 8 -0.99 6.18 -7.15
C VAL A 8 -1.35 6.56 -8.59
N VAL A 9 -0.95 5.73 -9.56
CA VAL A 9 -1.24 5.98 -10.99
C VAL A 9 -2.41 5.16 -11.50
N ASN A 10 -2.77 4.07 -10.81
CA ASN A 10 -3.94 3.25 -11.09
C ASN A 10 -4.39 2.48 -9.85
N LEU A 11 -5.66 2.08 -9.80
CA LEU A 11 -6.24 1.25 -8.76
C LEU A 11 -7.19 0.22 -9.38
N ALA A 12 -6.94 -1.06 -9.14
CA ALA A 12 -7.85 -2.15 -9.47
C ALA A 12 -8.59 -2.60 -8.20
N PRO A 13 -9.89 -2.94 -8.26
CA PRO A 13 -10.59 -3.48 -7.09
C PRO A 13 -10.01 -4.84 -6.70
N ALA A 14 -9.99 -5.11 -5.39
CA ALA A 14 -9.65 -6.43 -4.86
C ALA A 14 -10.91 -7.29 -4.76
N GLU A 15 -10.75 -8.60 -4.88
CA GLU A 15 -11.81 -9.53 -4.50
C GLU A 15 -11.99 -9.51 -2.97
N PRO A 16 -13.19 -9.83 -2.45
CA PRO A 16 -13.40 -9.91 -1.00
C PRO A 16 -12.52 -10.99 -0.35
N GLY A 17 -12.14 -10.75 0.91
CA GLY A 17 -11.41 -11.73 1.74
C GLY A 17 -9.89 -11.55 1.76
N TRP A 18 -9.35 -10.58 1.03
CA TRP A 18 -7.95 -10.18 1.15
C TRP A 18 -7.75 -9.24 2.33
N ASP A 19 -6.73 -9.50 3.14
CA ASP A 19 -6.34 -8.66 4.27
C ASP A 19 -4.86 -8.31 4.20
N VAL A 20 -4.49 -7.21 4.83
CA VAL A 20 -3.10 -6.88 5.15
C VAL A 20 -2.98 -6.80 6.66
N GLU A 21 -2.07 -7.58 7.21
CA GLU A 21 -1.62 -7.39 8.58
C GLU A 21 -0.59 -6.27 8.60
N VAL A 22 -0.87 -5.23 9.36
CA VAL A 22 -0.04 -4.05 9.51
C VAL A 22 0.53 -4.05 10.92
N THR A 23 1.85 -4.09 11.06
CA THR A 23 2.55 -4.09 12.35
C THR A 23 3.40 -2.83 12.47
N ARG A 24 3.05 -1.99 13.44
CA ARG A 24 3.88 -0.86 13.85
C ARG A 24 4.79 -1.28 15.00
N SER A 25 6.04 -0.83 14.96
CA SER A 25 7.03 -1.20 15.99
C SER A 25 6.53 -0.89 17.41
N GLY A 26 6.43 -1.94 18.23
CA GLY A 26 5.96 -1.85 19.61
C GLY A 26 4.44 -1.89 19.80
N GLU A 27 3.67 -2.08 18.73
CA GLU A 27 2.20 -2.21 18.76
C GLU A 27 1.77 -3.61 18.31
N GLU A 28 0.54 -4.01 18.68
CA GLU A 28 -0.05 -5.24 18.18
C GLU A 28 -0.38 -5.12 16.69
N PRO A 29 -0.26 -6.21 15.91
CA PRO A 29 -0.65 -6.20 14.50
C PRO A 29 -2.13 -5.89 14.31
N VAL A 30 -2.45 -5.13 13.27
CA VAL A 30 -3.81 -4.76 12.89
C VAL A 30 -4.14 -5.34 11.52
N LEU A 31 -5.21 -6.12 11.46
CA LEU A 31 -5.76 -6.62 10.19
C LEU A 31 -6.57 -5.53 9.50
N CYS A 32 -6.21 -5.25 8.26
CA CYS A 32 -6.80 -4.22 7.44
C CYS A 32 -7.34 -4.83 6.14
N PRO A 33 -8.65 -4.72 5.85
CA PRO A 33 -9.20 -5.28 4.63
C PRO A 33 -8.67 -4.56 3.40
N VAL A 34 -8.24 -5.33 2.41
CA VAL A 34 -7.78 -4.82 1.12
C VAL A 34 -9.00 -4.48 0.27
N ILE A 35 -9.06 -3.24 -0.19
CA ILE A 35 -10.13 -2.74 -1.05
C ILE A 35 -9.69 -2.67 -2.53
N GLY A 36 -8.38 -2.73 -2.79
CA GLY A 36 -7.83 -2.68 -4.14
C GLY A 36 -6.33 -2.92 -4.22
N TRP A 37 -5.84 -2.98 -5.45
CA TRP A 37 -4.44 -3.11 -5.82
C TRP A 37 -4.00 -1.83 -6.54
N ALA A 38 -3.16 -1.05 -5.87
CA ALA A 38 -2.66 0.24 -6.36
C ALA A 38 -1.35 0.05 -7.12
N ILE A 39 -1.22 0.70 -8.27
CA ILE A 39 0.09 0.87 -8.92
C ILE A 39 0.71 2.16 -8.37
N VAL A 40 1.80 2.02 -7.63
CA VAL A 40 2.46 3.09 -6.88
C VAL A 40 3.82 3.40 -7.48
N VAL A 41 4.12 4.68 -7.68
CA VAL A 41 5.43 5.14 -8.17
C VAL A 41 6.49 5.02 -7.08
N GLN A 42 7.50 4.18 -7.31
CA GLN A 42 8.62 3.95 -6.39
C GLN A 42 9.72 5.00 -6.56
N ASP A 43 10.09 5.28 -7.80
CA ASP A 43 11.06 6.30 -8.15
C ASP A 43 10.82 6.84 -9.57
N THR A 44 11.43 7.98 -9.88
CA THR A 44 11.50 8.49 -11.25
C THR A 44 12.91 9.00 -11.52
N SER A 45 13.60 8.31 -12.42
CA SER A 45 14.99 8.60 -12.77
C SER A 45 15.16 9.99 -13.41
N ALA A 46 16.39 10.49 -13.44
CA ALA A 46 16.73 11.74 -14.11
C ALA A 46 16.44 11.70 -15.63
N GLU A 47 16.42 10.51 -16.23
CA GLU A 47 16.11 10.26 -17.64
C GLU A 47 14.60 10.15 -17.92
N GLY A 48 13.77 10.26 -16.87
CA GLY A 48 12.31 10.24 -16.99
C GLY A 48 11.69 8.84 -16.98
N LEU A 49 12.44 7.81 -16.62
CA LEU A 49 11.91 6.46 -16.42
C LEU A 49 11.23 6.39 -15.04
N THR A 50 9.96 5.98 -15.03
CA THR A 50 9.18 5.81 -13.81
C THR A 50 9.15 4.34 -13.43
N GLU A 51 9.62 4.03 -12.22
CA GLU A 51 9.51 2.71 -11.62
C GLU A 51 8.24 2.64 -10.78
N THR A 52 7.52 1.52 -10.89
CA THR A 52 6.26 1.30 -10.18
C THR A 52 6.23 -0.06 -9.52
N ALA A 53 5.52 -0.18 -8.40
CA ALA A 53 5.18 -1.45 -7.78
C ALA A 53 3.66 -1.57 -7.63
N ILE A 54 3.18 -2.80 -7.52
CA ILE A 54 1.78 -3.07 -7.11
C ILE A 54 1.78 -3.20 -5.59
N GLU A 55 0.92 -2.44 -4.93
CA GLU A 55 0.74 -2.43 -3.49
C GLU A 55 -0.73 -2.65 -3.13
N PRO A 56 -1.05 -3.30 -2.00
CA PRO A 56 -2.43 -3.34 -1.52
C PRO A 56 -2.88 -1.94 -1.08
N ALA A 57 -4.11 -1.56 -1.43
CA ALA A 57 -4.80 -0.42 -0.87
C ALA A 57 -5.78 -0.93 0.19
N PHE A 58 -5.65 -0.46 1.42
CA PHE A 58 -6.41 -0.95 2.58
C PHE A 58 -6.89 0.22 3.45
N VAL A 59 -7.91 -0.04 4.28
CA VAL A 59 -8.43 0.96 5.22
C VAL A 59 -7.72 0.84 6.56
N TYR A 60 -7.11 1.93 7.02
CA TYR A 60 -6.49 2.05 8.35
C TYR A 60 -6.94 3.37 8.99
N ASP A 61 -7.43 3.30 10.23
CA ASP A 61 -7.95 4.45 10.98
C ASP A 61 -8.93 5.34 10.19
N GLY A 62 -9.83 4.71 9.41
CA GLY A 62 -10.86 5.40 8.64
C GLY A 62 -10.40 6.09 7.34
N ALA A 63 -9.13 5.95 6.96
CA ALA A 63 -8.59 6.42 5.69
C ALA A 63 -7.98 5.27 4.87
N VAL A 64 -7.83 5.49 3.56
CA VAL A 64 -7.22 4.52 2.64
C VAL A 64 -5.73 4.81 2.51
N TYR A 65 -4.93 3.77 2.60
CA TYR A 65 -3.48 3.84 2.44
C TYR A 65 -2.97 2.71 1.56
N THR A 66 -1.82 2.95 0.92
CA THR A 66 -0.88 1.88 0.58
C THR A 66 0.19 1.74 1.68
N PRO A 67 0.96 0.63 1.74
CA PRO A 67 2.04 0.49 2.71
C PRO A 67 3.05 1.64 2.65
N ALA A 68 3.42 2.08 1.44
CA ALA A 68 4.36 3.18 1.27
C ALA A 68 3.82 4.53 1.80
N GLU A 69 2.51 4.78 1.64
CA GLU A 69 1.85 5.96 2.19
C GLU A 69 1.72 5.90 3.70
N LEU A 70 1.29 4.75 4.24
CA LEU A 70 1.14 4.58 5.68
C LEU A 70 2.49 4.70 6.39
N ALA A 71 3.53 4.00 5.91
CA ALA A 71 4.87 4.10 6.45
C ALA A 71 5.42 5.54 6.40
N HIS A 72 5.08 6.31 5.36
CA HIS A 72 5.45 7.72 5.34
C HIS A 72 4.75 8.55 6.42
N SER A 73 3.52 8.21 6.78
CA SER A 73 2.70 8.95 7.75
C SER A 73 3.01 8.59 9.20
N ILE A 74 3.27 7.32 9.52
CA ILE A 74 3.44 6.84 10.91
C ILE A 74 4.85 6.35 11.24
N GLY A 75 5.75 6.26 10.25
CA GLY A 75 7.13 5.79 10.41
C GLY A 75 7.33 4.34 9.97
N GLU A 76 8.25 3.63 10.62
CA GLU A 76 8.59 2.25 10.26
C GLU A 76 7.39 1.31 10.44
N LEU A 77 7.14 0.52 9.41
CA LEU A 77 5.98 -0.35 9.26
C LEU A 77 6.43 -1.68 8.65
N ASP A 78 6.07 -2.77 9.31
CA ASP A 78 6.08 -4.10 8.70
C ASP A 78 4.66 -4.42 8.23
N TYR A 79 4.53 -5.09 7.08
CA TYR A 79 3.23 -5.56 6.62
C TYR A 79 3.33 -6.92 5.94
N GLN A 80 2.25 -7.68 6.05
CA GLN A 80 2.10 -8.98 5.37
C GLN A 80 0.73 -9.03 4.69
N ILE A 81 0.71 -9.46 3.43
CA ILE A 81 -0.53 -9.73 2.72
C ILE A 81 -1.04 -11.12 3.14
N ILE A 82 -2.32 -11.21 3.45
CA ILE A 82 -3.02 -12.43 3.81
C ILE A 82 -4.00 -12.76 2.68
N GLU A 83 -3.85 -13.97 2.15
CA GLU A 83 -4.71 -14.49 1.09
C GLU A 83 -6.06 -14.97 1.68
N PRO A 84 -7.17 -14.85 0.93
CA PRO A 84 -8.46 -15.41 1.33
C PRO A 84 -8.37 -16.93 1.54
N GLU A 85 -9.10 -17.46 2.51
CA GLU A 85 -9.30 -18.91 2.65
C GLU A 85 -10.18 -19.46 1.50
N GLU A 86 -9.80 -20.62 0.93
CA GLU A 86 -10.51 -21.28 -0.19
C GLU A 86 -11.88 -21.87 0.18
#